data_AF-A0AAN7B382-F1
#
_entry.id   AF-A0AAN7B382-F1
#
_cell.length_a   1.000
_cell.length_b   1.000
_cell.length_c   1.000
_cell.angle_alpha   90.00
_cell.angle_beta   90.00
_cell.angle_gamma   90.00
#
_symmetry.space_group_name_H-M   'P 1'
#
loop_
_entity.id
_entity.type
_entity.pdbx_description
1 polymer ?
#
loop_
_entity_poly.entity_id
_entity_poly.type
_entity_poly.pdbx_seq_one_letter_code
_entity_poly.pdbx_strand_id
1 'polypeptide(L)'
;MRMMRLLSLHSLSILAASILNVPIASAHEQQVLNLETAMAENGAAAIKIGVPGHNDAFYGPVPKKDQIFVIDFLEIAPSPIPVDKVFFVLLRGEIPSSHAGDITADQLAAAKLNITMSLTHPEGDNENEDKSLYTIPLRTAELADEAHLAIRDSQGRHVDSLTAPGTGRNDILTDYWIPGMFVETGKYKFEIVAELEDGRCLFAIWVEQWLEGSLRRW
;
A
#
# COMPACT_ATOMS: atom_id res chain seq x y z
N MET A 1 -48.15 68.51 -37.46
CA MET A 1 -47.10 68.87 -36.48
C MET A 1 -46.22 67.65 -36.25
N ARG A 2 -45.04 67.65 -36.87
CA ARG A 2 -43.95 66.70 -36.65
C ARG A 2 -43.04 67.28 -35.57
N MET A 3 -42.55 66.44 -34.66
CA MET A 3 -41.46 66.79 -33.77
C MET A 3 -40.33 65.76 -33.96
N MET A 4 -39.25 66.25 -34.58
CA MET A 4 -37.84 65.84 -34.44
C MET A 4 -37.42 65.93 -32.96
N ARG A 5 -36.33 65.38 -32.41
CA ARG A 5 -35.16 64.54 -32.75
C ARG A 5 -34.42 64.36 -31.40
N LEU A 6 -33.64 63.28 -31.23
CA LEU A 6 -32.25 63.22 -30.67
C LEU A 6 -31.94 61.74 -30.36
N LEU A 7 -31.14 61.03 -31.16
CA LEU A 7 -29.67 60.91 -31.13
C LEU A 7 -29.11 60.21 -29.87
N SER A 8 -28.61 58.98 -30.02
CA SER A 8 -27.20 58.61 -29.72
C SER A 8 -26.95 57.13 -30.02
N LEU A 9 -25.99 56.87 -30.94
CA LEU A 9 -25.37 55.58 -31.26
C LEU A 9 -24.53 55.04 -30.08
N HIS A 10 -24.24 53.74 -30.07
CA HIS A 10 -22.92 53.05 -29.92
C HIS A 10 -23.19 51.53 -29.94
N SER A 11 -22.98 50.83 -31.06
CA SER A 11 -21.75 50.11 -31.49
C SER A 11 -21.68 48.68 -30.93
N LEU A 12 -21.97 47.65 -31.74
CA LEU A 12 -20.99 46.78 -32.44
C LEU A 12 -19.97 46.11 -31.50
N SER A 13 -20.04 44.77 -31.35
CA SER A 13 -19.01 43.84 -31.83
C SER A 13 -19.24 42.41 -31.33
N ILE A 14 -18.97 41.46 -32.22
CA ILE A 14 -19.03 39.99 -32.09
C ILE A 14 -17.95 39.51 -31.12
N LEU A 15 -18.25 38.50 -30.28
CA LEU A 15 -17.21 37.61 -29.74
C LEU A 15 -17.70 36.16 -29.66
N ALA A 16 -16.99 35.30 -30.38
CA ALA A 16 -17.00 33.86 -30.20
C ALA A 16 -16.38 33.49 -28.84
N ALA A 17 -16.94 32.48 -28.17
CA ALA A 17 -16.23 31.73 -27.14
C ALA A 17 -16.78 30.30 -27.07
N SER A 18 -16.05 29.41 -27.75
CA SER A 18 -15.63 28.10 -27.29
C SER A 18 -16.61 27.27 -26.46
N ILE A 19 -17.08 26.17 -27.05
CA ILE A 19 -17.51 24.97 -26.32
C ILE A 19 -16.32 24.52 -25.47
N LEU A 20 -16.33 24.80 -24.17
CA LEU A 20 -15.40 24.20 -23.24
C LEU A 20 -15.80 22.73 -23.07
N ASN A 21 -15.04 21.88 -23.75
CA ASN A 21 -14.90 20.47 -23.42
C ASN A 21 -14.32 20.41 -22.00
N VAL A 22 -15.16 20.31 -20.98
CA VAL A 22 -14.69 20.02 -19.62
C VAL A 22 -14.15 18.60 -19.65
N PRO A 23 -12.84 18.38 -19.46
CA PRO A 23 -12.36 17.02 -19.28
C PRO A 23 -12.94 16.53 -17.95
N ILE A 24 -13.77 15.49 -18.01
CA ILE A 24 -14.10 14.69 -16.84
C ILE A 24 -12.82 13.93 -16.53
N ALA A 25 -11.95 14.54 -15.73
CA ALA A 25 -10.80 13.86 -15.17
C ALA A 25 -11.29 12.66 -14.37
N SER A 26 -10.66 11.50 -14.55
CA SER A 26 -11.04 10.29 -13.82
C SER A 26 -10.93 10.52 -12.30
N ALA A 27 -11.63 9.74 -11.49
CA ALA A 27 -11.55 9.85 -10.02
C ALA A 27 -10.09 9.78 -9.50
N HIS A 28 -9.21 9.09 -10.25
CA HIS A 28 -7.78 9.02 -10.00
C HIS A 28 -7.06 10.36 -10.29
N GLU A 29 -7.36 11.04 -11.40
CA GLU A 29 -6.77 12.34 -11.74
C GLU A 29 -7.26 13.46 -10.81
N GLN A 30 -8.52 13.41 -10.36
CA GLN A 30 -9.02 14.33 -9.33
C GLN A 30 -8.37 14.08 -7.97
N GLN A 31 -8.09 12.82 -7.61
CA GLN A 31 -7.30 12.51 -6.41
C GLN A 31 -5.89 13.09 -6.53
N VAL A 32 -5.19 12.90 -7.66
CA VAL A 32 -3.84 13.43 -7.89
C VAL A 32 -3.81 14.96 -7.81
N LEU A 33 -4.78 15.66 -8.43
CA LEU A 33 -4.85 17.12 -8.40
C LEU A 33 -5.17 17.68 -7.00
N ASN A 34 -6.02 16.99 -6.25
CA ASN A 34 -6.31 17.34 -4.85
C ASN A 34 -5.09 17.11 -3.94
N LEU A 35 -4.28 16.09 -4.24
CA LEU A 35 -3.00 15.80 -3.59
C LEU A 35 -1.96 16.90 -3.86
N GLU A 36 -1.82 17.36 -5.10
CA GLU A 36 -0.90 18.46 -5.46
C GLU A 36 -1.27 19.77 -4.77
N THR A 37 -2.57 20.06 -4.64
CA THR A 37 -3.08 21.25 -3.96
C THR A 37 -2.84 21.19 -2.45
N ALA A 38 -3.00 20.01 -1.83
CA ALA A 38 -2.73 19.80 -0.40
C ALA A 38 -1.23 19.89 -0.03
N MET A 39 -0.34 19.58 -0.96
CA MET A 39 1.12 19.71 -0.79
C MET A 39 1.61 21.15 -0.68
N ALA A 40 0.84 22.13 -1.19
CA ALA A 40 1.22 23.54 -1.15
C ALA A 40 0.86 24.23 0.19
N GLU A 41 -0.09 23.69 0.96
CA GLU A 41 -0.66 24.38 2.12
C GLU A 41 -0.14 23.90 3.48
N ASN A 42 0.45 22.70 3.58
CA ASN A 42 0.91 22.14 4.85
C ASN A 42 2.36 21.63 4.73
N GLY A 43 3.29 22.28 5.42
CA GLY A 43 4.71 21.89 5.45
C GLY A 43 4.90 20.40 5.76
N ALA A 44 5.29 19.65 4.73
CA ALA A 44 5.93 18.33 4.69
C ALA A 44 5.62 17.32 5.81
N ALA A 45 4.36 17.19 6.25
CA ALA A 45 3.92 15.93 6.83
C ALA A 45 3.83 14.91 5.69
N ALA A 46 4.63 13.84 5.74
CA ALA A 46 4.60 12.79 4.72
C ALA A 46 3.16 12.26 4.58
N ILE A 47 2.54 12.48 3.43
CA ILE A 47 1.18 12.00 3.16
C ILE A 47 1.21 10.48 3.23
N LYS A 48 0.54 9.91 4.23
CA LYS A 48 0.34 8.46 4.33
C LYS A 48 -0.62 8.03 3.23
N ILE A 49 -0.15 7.23 2.27
CA ILE A 49 -0.97 6.69 1.19
C ILE A 49 -1.46 5.32 1.63
N GLY A 50 -2.77 5.15 1.80
CA GLY A 50 -3.38 3.87 2.19
C GLY A 50 -3.27 2.81 1.09
N VAL A 51 -3.14 1.55 1.49
CA VAL A 51 -3.21 0.40 0.59
C VAL A 51 -4.68 0.06 0.35
N PRO A 52 -5.16 -0.13 -0.89
CA PRO A 52 -6.56 -0.46 -1.15
C PRO A 52 -7.01 -1.77 -0.45
N GLY A 53 -8.29 -1.89 -0.11
CA GLY A 53 -8.90 -3.10 0.51
C GLY A 53 -9.37 -2.89 1.96
N HIS A 54 -9.76 -3.97 2.66
CA HIS A 54 -10.13 -3.90 4.09
C HIS A 54 -8.91 -4.16 4.97
N ASN A 55 -8.16 -3.09 5.20
CA ASN A 55 -6.98 -3.06 6.04
C ASN A 55 -6.73 -1.61 6.49
N ASP A 56 -5.80 -1.45 7.42
CA ASP A 56 -5.28 -0.18 7.95
C ASP A 56 -3.81 0.05 7.55
N ALA A 57 -3.36 -0.60 6.47
CA ALA A 57 -2.00 -0.51 5.99
C ALA A 57 -1.79 0.69 5.06
N PHE A 58 -0.53 1.12 5.00
CA PHE A 58 -0.08 2.22 4.16
C PHE A 58 1.16 1.80 3.38
N TYR A 59 1.39 2.42 2.22
CA TYR A 59 2.64 2.22 1.48
C TYR A 59 3.83 2.79 2.26
N GLY A 60 4.95 2.07 2.24
CA GLY A 60 6.22 2.48 2.85
C GLY A 60 7.00 1.29 3.41
N PRO A 61 8.29 1.45 3.74
CA PRO A 61 9.06 2.70 3.68
C PRO A 61 9.46 3.13 2.25
N VAL A 62 9.39 2.24 1.26
CA VAL A 62 9.65 2.59 -0.15
C VAL A 62 8.41 3.27 -0.75
N PRO A 63 8.53 4.44 -1.42
CA PRO A 63 7.39 5.11 -2.02
C PRO A 63 6.68 4.21 -3.05
N LYS A 64 5.33 4.24 -3.07
CA LYS A 64 4.50 3.41 -3.97
C LYS A 64 4.98 3.39 -5.43
N LYS A 65 5.35 4.56 -5.96
CA LYS A 65 5.79 4.73 -7.36
C LYS A 65 7.13 4.04 -7.68
N ASP A 66 7.91 3.72 -6.65
CA ASP A 66 9.23 3.08 -6.77
C ASP A 66 9.16 1.58 -6.48
N GLN A 67 7.95 1.04 -6.22
CA GLN A 67 7.69 -0.39 -6.02
C GLN A 67 7.34 -1.06 -7.36
N ILE A 68 7.85 -2.27 -7.58
CA ILE A 68 7.66 -3.03 -8.83
C ILE A 68 6.28 -3.71 -8.88
N PHE A 69 5.83 -4.23 -7.75
CA PHE A 69 4.58 -4.95 -7.62
C PHE A 69 3.43 -3.96 -7.39
N VAL A 70 2.49 -3.93 -8.34
CA VAL A 70 1.32 -3.08 -8.26
C VAL A 70 0.25 -3.81 -7.46
N ILE A 71 0.01 -3.33 -6.24
CA ILE A 71 -1.02 -3.86 -5.35
C ILE A 71 -2.41 -3.44 -5.84
N ASP A 72 -3.27 -4.43 -6.10
CA ASP A 72 -4.68 -4.24 -6.38
C ASP A 72 -5.45 -3.98 -5.07
N PHE A 73 -5.26 -4.86 -4.08
CA PHE A 73 -5.82 -4.72 -2.74
C PHE A 73 -5.11 -5.61 -1.72
N LEU A 74 -5.33 -5.29 -0.44
CA LEU A 74 -4.93 -6.05 0.74
C LEU A 74 -6.15 -6.28 1.64
N GLU A 75 -6.36 -7.52 2.05
CA GLU A 75 -7.37 -7.92 3.04
C GLU A 75 -6.65 -8.46 4.28
N ILE A 76 -7.04 -7.99 5.46
CA ILE A 76 -6.60 -8.54 6.76
C ILE A 76 -7.87 -8.94 7.53
N ALA A 77 -7.97 -10.21 7.92
CA ALA A 77 -9.16 -10.74 8.56
C ALA A 77 -8.84 -11.69 9.73
N PRO A 78 -9.37 -11.43 10.94
CA PRO A 78 -10.06 -10.21 11.34
C PRO A 78 -9.11 -9.00 11.41
N SER A 79 -9.65 -7.79 11.23
CA SER A 79 -8.96 -6.52 11.47
C SER A 79 -9.75 -5.73 12.52
N PRO A 80 -9.10 -5.26 13.62
CA PRO A 80 -7.68 -5.40 13.96
C PRO A 80 -7.27 -6.85 14.26
N ILE A 81 -5.96 -7.15 14.18
CA ILE A 81 -5.46 -8.52 14.39
C ILE A 81 -5.54 -8.86 15.88
N PRO A 82 -6.26 -9.93 16.25
CA PRO A 82 -6.30 -10.41 17.62
C PRO A 82 -5.02 -11.16 17.98
N VAL A 83 -4.56 -11.00 19.22
CA VAL A 83 -3.67 -12.00 19.83
C VAL A 83 -4.44 -13.29 20.10
N ASP A 84 -3.71 -14.38 20.27
CA ASP A 84 -4.27 -15.68 20.69
C ASP A 84 -5.29 -16.30 19.72
N LYS A 85 -5.38 -15.79 18.49
CA LYS A 85 -6.23 -16.30 17.41
C LYS A 85 -5.53 -16.23 16.06
N VAL A 86 -5.91 -17.12 15.16
CA VAL A 86 -5.46 -17.07 13.76
C VAL A 86 -6.06 -15.86 13.05
N PHE A 87 -5.24 -15.18 12.27
CA PHE A 87 -5.67 -14.18 11.30
C PHE A 87 -5.15 -14.54 9.92
N PHE A 88 -5.79 -13.98 8.90
CA PHE A 88 -5.48 -14.20 7.49
C PHE A 88 -5.13 -12.88 6.83
N VAL A 89 -4.16 -12.93 5.93
CA VAL A 89 -3.81 -11.83 5.03
C VAL A 89 -3.89 -12.32 3.60
N LEU A 90 -4.54 -11.54 2.73
CA LEU A 90 -4.53 -11.72 1.29
C LEU A 90 -4.05 -10.43 0.64
N LEU A 91 -2.87 -10.48 0.04
CA LEU A 91 -2.34 -9.42 -0.82
C LEU A 91 -2.49 -9.84 -2.28
N ARG A 92 -3.23 -9.06 -3.06
CA ARG A 92 -3.35 -9.27 -4.51
C ARG A 92 -2.69 -8.14 -5.27
N GLY A 93 -2.02 -8.48 -6.36
CA GLY A 93 -1.53 -7.52 -7.33
C GLY A 93 -0.82 -8.18 -8.50
N GLU A 94 -0.03 -7.42 -9.24
CA GLU A 94 0.71 -7.94 -10.39
C GLU A 94 2.07 -7.26 -10.55
N ILE A 95 2.94 -7.89 -11.34
CA ILE A 95 4.15 -7.25 -11.85
C ILE A 95 3.84 -6.81 -13.29
N PRO A 96 3.78 -5.49 -13.58
CA PRO A 96 3.43 -5.00 -14.91
C PRO A 96 4.39 -5.48 -16.00
N SER A 97 3.89 -5.63 -17.22
CA SER A 97 4.69 -6.03 -18.39
C SER A 97 5.82 -5.05 -18.74
N SER A 98 5.79 -3.82 -18.22
CA SER A 98 6.89 -2.85 -18.34
C SER A 98 8.19 -3.32 -17.70
N HIS A 99 8.14 -4.33 -16.82
CA HIS A 99 9.31 -4.96 -16.23
C HIS A 99 9.71 -6.29 -16.93
N ALA A 100 9.06 -6.63 -18.05
CA ALA A 100 9.39 -7.84 -18.79
C ALA A 100 10.81 -7.75 -19.36
N GLY A 101 11.64 -8.77 -19.09
CA GLY A 101 13.05 -8.81 -19.47
C GLY A 101 14.01 -8.29 -18.40
N ASP A 102 13.53 -7.48 -17.46
CA ASP A 102 14.33 -6.91 -16.36
C ASP A 102 14.27 -7.74 -15.06
N ILE A 103 13.30 -8.65 -14.99
CA ILE A 103 13.05 -9.52 -13.84
C ILE A 103 12.89 -10.95 -14.35
N THR A 104 13.76 -11.84 -13.88
CA THR A 104 13.73 -13.26 -14.23
C THR A 104 12.93 -14.08 -13.21
N ALA A 105 12.54 -15.29 -13.59
CA ALA A 105 11.91 -16.23 -12.67
C ALA A 105 12.83 -16.58 -11.48
N ASP A 106 14.13 -16.72 -11.73
CA ASP A 106 15.12 -17.02 -10.68
C ASP A 106 15.21 -15.88 -9.65
N GLN A 107 15.15 -14.62 -10.10
CA GLN A 107 15.13 -13.47 -9.19
C GLN A 107 13.86 -13.46 -8.31
N LEU A 108 12.71 -13.84 -8.86
CA LEU A 108 11.46 -13.95 -8.09
C LEU A 108 11.49 -15.14 -7.12
N ALA A 109 12.11 -16.25 -7.50
CA ALA A 109 12.30 -17.41 -6.63
C ALA A 109 13.29 -17.16 -5.48
N ALA A 110 14.25 -16.26 -5.69
CA ALA A 110 15.20 -15.82 -4.67
C ALA A 110 14.72 -14.60 -3.85
N ALA A 111 13.52 -14.09 -4.12
CA ALA A 111 12.98 -12.94 -3.41
C ALA A 111 12.78 -13.23 -1.91
N LYS A 112 12.82 -12.17 -1.12
CA LYS A 112 12.78 -12.22 0.34
C LYS A 112 11.76 -11.24 0.88
N LEU A 113 11.20 -11.58 2.03
CA LEU A 113 10.29 -10.76 2.81
C LEU A 113 10.98 -10.37 4.11
N ASN A 114 11.18 -9.08 4.28
CA ASN A 114 11.71 -8.48 5.50
C ASN A 114 10.55 -7.91 6.30
N ILE A 115 10.37 -8.41 7.52
CA ILE A 115 9.35 -7.98 8.46
C ILE A 115 10.06 -7.30 9.61
N THR A 116 9.93 -5.99 9.69
CA THR A 116 10.40 -5.19 10.80
C THR A 116 9.24 -4.94 11.74
N MET A 117 9.41 -5.26 13.01
CA MET A 117 8.45 -4.99 14.06
C MET A 117 9.03 -3.97 15.03
N SER A 118 8.30 -2.89 15.32
CA SER A 118 8.63 -1.97 16.42
C SER A 118 7.45 -1.80 17.37
N LEU A 119 7.75 -1.59 18.65
CA LEU A 119 6.78 -1.39 19.72
C LEU A 119 6.91 0.02 20.29
N THR A 120 5.77 0.72 20.39
CA THR A 120 5.62 1.94 21.17
C THR A 120 4.78 1.63 22.42
N HIS A 121 5.38 1.83 23.59
CA HIS A 121 4.72 1.58 24.87
C HIS A 121 3.66 2.66 25.19
N PRO A 122 2.59 2.30 25.92
CA PRO A 122 1.54 3.24 26.33
C PRO A 122 2.06 4.41 27.18
N GLU A 123 3.11 4.15 27.96
CA GLU A 123 3.65 5.09 28.97
C GLU A 123 4.58 6.16 28.37
N GLY A 124 4.75 6.18 27.04
CA GLY A 124 5.36 7.31 26.32
C GLY A 124 6.88 7.38 26.35
N ASP A 125 7.55 6.32 26.79
CA ASP A 125 9.01 6.25 26.79
C ASP A 125 9.53 5.95 25.36
N ASN A 126 9.63 7.02 24.56
CA ASN A 126 10.03 6.97 23.15
C ASN A 126 11.54 6.77 22.95
N GLU A 127 12.32 6.57 24.01
CA GLU A 127 13.79 6.50 23.92
C GLU A 127 14.31 5.13 23.46
N ASN A 128 13.48 4.07 23.49
CA ASN A 128 13.84 2.74 23.01
C ASN A 128 12.66 2.08 22.27
N GLU A 129 12.48 2.39 20.98
CA GLU A 129 11.67 1.52 20.11
C GLU A 129 12.38 0.16 20.01
N ASP A 130 11.84 -0.85 20.69
CA ASP A 130 12.29 -2.23 20.54
C ASP A 130 12.02 -2.68 19.12
N LYS A 131 13.09 -2.77 18.31
CA LYS A 131 13.01 -3.11 16.89
C LYS A 131 13.53 -4.53 16.65
N SER A 132 12.68 -5.38 16.09
CA SER A 132 13.05 -6.73 15.63
C SER A 132 12.95 -6.81 14.12
N LEU A 133 13.89 -7.50 13.47
CA LEU A 133 13.88 -7.77 12.02
C LEU A 133 13.85 -9.27 11.79
N TYR A 134 12.89 -9.71 11.00
CA TYR A 134 12.75 -11.09 10.53
C TYR A 134 12.87 -11.10 9.01
N THR A 135 13.73 -11.97 8.47
CA THR A 135 13.85 -12.17 7.03
C THR A 135 13.49 -13.61 6.71
N ILE A 136 12.50 -13.77 5.84
CA ILE A 136 12.07 -15.09 5.33
C ILE A 136 12.10 -15.07 3.79
N PRO A 137 12.25 -16.22 3.12
CA PRO A 137 12.06 -16.30 1.67
C PRO A 137 10.62 -15.93 1.28
N LEU A 138 10.44 -15.17 0.20
CA LEU A 138 9.12 -14.90 -0.37
C LEU A 138 8.72 -16.05 -1.30
N ARG A 139 8.35 -17.17 -0.70
CA ARG A 139 7.91 -18.38 -1.40
C ARG A 139 6.85 -19.12 -0.60
N THR A 140 6.08 -19.96 -1.28
CA THR A 140 5.16 -20.88 -0.61
C THR A 140 5.92 -21.75 0.39
N ALA A 141 5.57 -21.66 1.67
CA ALA A 141 6.26 -22.34 2.74
C ALA A 141 5.39 -22.49 3.99
N GLU A 142 5.63 -23.57 4.72
CA GLU A 142 5.28 -23.69 6.14
C GLU A 142 6.32 -22.87 6.93
N LEU A 143 5.85 -21.86 7.66
CA LEU A 143 6.68 -21.00 8.51
C LEU A 143 6.75 -21.55 9.95
N ALA A 144 5.66 -22.15 10.42
CA ALA A 144 5.54 -22.91 11.66
C ALA A 144 4.33 -23.86 11.55
N ASP A 145 4.10 -24.71 12.56
CA ASP A 145 3.00 -25.68 12.59
C ASP A 145 1.61 -25.07 12.31
N GLU A 146 1.43 -23.78 12.62
CA GLU A 146 0.16 -23.03 12.48
C GLU A 146 0.32 -21.75 11.65
N ALA A 147 1.33 -21.72 10.78
CA ALA A 147 1.68 -20.53 10.00
C ALA A 147 2.18 -20.88 8.61
N HIS A 148 1.51 -20.34 7.58
CA HIS A 148 1.87 -20.60 6.20
C HIS A 148 1.97 -19.31 5.41
N LEU A 149 2.80 -19.36 4.38
CA LEU A 149 2.77 -18.44 3.26
C LEU A 149 2.44 -19.25 2.02
N ALA A 150 1.47 -18.81 1.23
CA ALA A 150 1.10 -19.43 -0.03
C ALA A 150 1.01 -18.38 -1.13
N ILE A 151 1.50 -18.72 -2.31
CA ILE A 151 1.38 -17.87 -3.50
C ILE A 151 0.48 -18.58 -4.51
N ARG A 152 -0.45 -17.83 -5.11
CA ARG A 152 -1.29 -18.32 -6.21
C ARG A 152 -1.14 -17.47 -7.46
N ASP A 153 -1.15 -18.12 -8.61
CA ASP A 153 -1.10 -17.47 -9.91
C ASP A 153 -2.47 -16.90 -10.33
N SER A 154 -2.54 -16.35 -11.54
CA SER A 154 -3.76 -15.77 -12.10
C SER A 154 -4.94 -16.76 -12.22
N GLN A 155 -4.62 -18.05 -12.32
CA GLN A 155 -5.60 -19.15 -12.37
C GLN A 155 -5.98 -19.68 -10.97
N GLY A 156 -5.40 -19.10 -9.91
CA GLY A 156 -5.61 -19.53 -8.53
C GLY A 156 -4.86 -20.81 -8.16
N ARG A 157 -3.90 -21.26 -8.99
CA ARG A 157 -3.07 -22.43 -8.70
C ARG A 157 -1.97 -22.04 -7.74
N HIS A 158 -1.70 -22.90 -6.76
CA HIS A 158 -0.55 -22.73 -5.87
C HIS A 158 0.75 -22.84 -6.67
N VAL A 159 1.64 -21.88 -6.46
CA VAL A 159 2.97 -21.79 -7.08
C VAL A 159 4.01 -21.49 -6.02
N ASP A 160 5.27 -21.83 -6.28
CA ASP A 160 6.35 -21.64 -5.30
C ASP A 160 6.71 -20.16 -5.13
N SER A 161 6.78 -19.40 -6.23
CA SER A 161 7.15 -17.98 -6.25
C SER A 161 6.15 -17.13 -7.03
N LEU A 162 6.30 -15.80 -6.95
CA LEU A 162 5.56 -14.88 -7.83
C LEU A 162 5.80 -15.21 -9.31
N THR A 163 4.77 -15.01 -10.12
CA THR A 163 4.85 -15.21 -11.57
C THR A 163 5.52 -14.03 -12.27
N ALA A 164 6.10 -14.29 -13.44
CA ALA A 164 6.87 -13.31 -14.20
C ALA A 164 6.04 -12.07 -14.61
N PRO A 165 6.71 -10.93 -14.90
CA PRO A 165 6.05 -9.72 -15.40
C PRO A 165 5.07 -9.98 -16.56
N GLY A 166 3.89 -9.35 -16.52
CA GLY A 166 2.88 -9.44 -17.58
C GLY A 166 2.16 -10.78 -17.69
N THR A 167 2.35 -11.71 -16.75
CA THR A 167 1.63 -13.01 -16.72
C THR A 167 0.30 -12.96 -15.96
N GLY A 168 -0.04 -11.78 -15.42
CA GLY A 168 -1.29 -11.49 -14.70
C GLY A 168 -1.09 -11.42 -13.19
N ARG A 169 -2.22 -11.50 -12.48
CA ARG A 169 -2.27 -11.36 -11.01
C ARG A 169 -1.52 -12.47 -10.27
N ASN A 170 -1.06 -12.10 -9.09
CA ASN A 170 -0.54 -12.96 -8.05
C ASN A 170 -1.35 -12.70 -6.76
N ASP A 171 -1.67 -13.78 -6.04
CA ASP A 171 -2.19 -13.70 -4.68
C ASP A 171 -1.11 -14.20 -3.72
N ILE A 172 -0.78 -13.41 -2.71
CA ILE A 172 0.06 -13.83 -1.57
C ILE A 172 -0.87 -13.96 -0.37
N LEU A 173 -0.93 -15.17 0.19
CA LEU A 173 -1.77 -15.52 1.31
C LEU A 173 -0.90 -15.89 2.49
N THR A 174 -1.26 -15.44 3.68
CA THR A 174 -0.70 -15.98 4.92
C THR A 174 -1.79 -16.15 5.95
N ASP A 175 -1.69 -17.25 6.69
CA ASP A 175 -2.33 -17.43 7.98
C ASP A 175 -1.25 -17.40 9.06
N TYR A 176 -1.55 -16.74 10.17
CA TYR A 176 -0.60 -16.67 11.27
C TYR A 176 -1.34 -16.53 12.60
N TRP A 177 -0.62 -16.85 13.66
CA TRP A 177 -1.07 -16.73 15.03
C TRP A 177 -0.02 -15.97 15.84
N ILE A 178 -0.44 -14.89 16.51
CA ILE A 178 0.43 -14.13 17.42
C ILE A 178 0.12 -14.60 18.85
N PRO A 179 1.01 -15.37 19.52
CA PRO A 179 0.77 -15.82 20.88
C PRO A 179 0.93 -14.65 21.85
N GLY A 180 -0.14 -14.30 22.56
CA GLY A 180 -0.19 -13.15 23.48
C GLY A 180 0.84 -13.26 24.63
N MET A 181 1.28 -14.47 24.95
CA MET A 181 2.32 -14.71 25.95
C MET A 181 3.71 -14.15 25.58
N PHE A 182 3.98 -13.91 24.30
CA PHE A 182 5.24 -13.34 23.80
C PHE A 182 5.13 -11.86 23.40
N VAL A 183 3.97 -11.25 23.64
CA VAL A 183 3.66 -9.88 23.24
C VAL A 183 3.55 -9.00 24.47
N GLU A 184 4.26 -7.88 24.48
CA GLU A 184 4.02 -6.79 25.43
C GLU A 184 2.82 -5.96 24.97
N THR A 185 2.00 -5.45 25.90
CA THR A 185 0.88 -4.59 25.53
C THR A 185 1.37 -3.23 25.00
N GLY A 186 0.93 -2.84 23.80
CA GLY A 186 1.25 -1.55 23.22
C GLY A 186 0.90 -1.44 21.74
N LYS A 187 1.39 -0.36 21.12
CA LYS A 187 1.17 -0.10 19.69
C LYS A 187 2.34 -0.66 18.89
N TYR A 188 2.06 -1.66 18.07
CA TYR A 188 3.03 -2.28 17.17
C TYR A 188 2.97 -1.64 15.80
N LYS A 189 4.12 -1.41 15.19
CA LYS A 189 4.28 -1.13 13.77
C LYS A 189 4.96 -2.33 13.11
N PHE A 190 4.33 -2.87 12.09
CA PHE A 190 4.90 -3.91 11.24
C PHE A 190 5.21 -3.29 9.89
N GLU A 191 6.48 -3.19 9.52
CA GLU A 191 6.94 -2.79 8.19
C GLU A 191 7.33 -4.04 7.41
N ILE A 192 6.66 -4.28 6.29
CA ILE A 192 6.83 -5.45 5.44
C ILE A 192 7.41 -5.00 4.12
N VAL A 193 8.61 -5.47 3.79
CA VAL A 193 9.29 -5.15 2.55
C VAL A 193 9.65 -6.44 1.82
N ALA A 194 9.05 -6.63 0.65
CA ALA A 194 9.43 -7.68 -0.28
C ALA A 194 10.49 -7.15 -1.25
N GLU A 195 11.61 -7.86 -1.39
CA GLU A 195 12.75 -7.42 -2.19
C GLU A 195 13.29 -8.56 -3.05
N LEU A 196 13.76 -8.21 -4.25
CA LEU A 196 14.60 -9.07 -5.06
C LEU A 196 16.01 -9.18 -4.43
N GLU A 197 16.77 -10.19 -4.85
CA GLU A 197 18.13 -10.39 -4.34
C GLU A 197 19.06 -9.19 -4.62
N ASP A 198 18.82 -8.48 -5.73
CA ASP A 198 19.55 -7.27 -6.12
C ASP A 198 19.14 -6.00 -5.35
N GLY A 199 18.22 -6.12 -4.39
CA GLY A 199 17.76 -5.02 -3.52
C GLY A 199 16.64 -4.17 -4.11
N ARG A 200 16.15 -4.46 -5.32
CA ARG A 200 14.95 -3.78 -5.84
C ARG A 200 13.72 -4.19 -5.05
N CYS A 201 12.87 -3.21 -4.73
CA CYS A 201 11.65 -3.41 -3.96
C CYS A 201 10.52 -3.96 -4.84
N LEU A 202 10.00 -5.13 -4.48
CA LEU A 202 8.75 -5.65 -5.01
C LEU A 202 7.59 -4.85 -4.46
N PHE A 203 7.36 -4.90 -3.16
CA PHE A 203 6.39 -4.05 -2.48
C PHE A 203 6.87 -3.71 -1.07
N ALA A 204 6.38 -2.58 -0.56
CA ALA A 204 6.63 -2.14 0.81
C ALA A 204 5.36 -1.55 1.39
N ILE A 205 4.88 -2.16 2.47
CA ILE A 205 3.71 -1.71 3.23
C ILE A 205 4.02 -1.71 4.71
N TRP A 206 3.28 -0.93 5.49
CA TRP A 206 3.31 -1.05 6.94
C TRP A 206 1.90 -0.95 7.52
N VAL A 207 1.71 -1.59 8.67
CA VAL A 207 0.48 -1.53 9.46
C VAL A 207 0.81 -1.19 10.90
N GLU A 208 -0.03 -0.37 11.53
CA GLU A 208 0.06 -0.04 12.94
C GLU A 208 -1.16 -0.58 13.67
N GLN A 209 -0.95 -1.35 14.74
CA GLN A 209 -2.06 -1.86 15.52
C GLN A 209 -1.73 -1.97 16.99
N TRP A 210 -2.76 -1.86 17.81
CA TRP A 210 -2.66 -2.14 19.23
C TRP A 210 -2.74 -3.65 19.47
N LEU A 211 -1.78 -4.21 20.19
CA LEU A 211 -1.83 -5.59 20.65
C LEU A 211 -1.85 -5.61 22.18
N GLU A 212 -2.72 -6.46 22.73
CA GLU A 212 -2.82 -6.70 24.17
C GLU A 212 -2.19 -8.06 24.48
N GLY A 213 -1.02 -8.06 25.09
CA GLY A 213 -0.31 -9.28 25.44
C GLY A 213 0.00 -9.37 26.94
N SER A 214 0.49 -10.53 27.37
CA SER A 214 0.76 -10.81 28.80
C SER A 214 2.24 -10.76 29.16
N LEU A 215 3.13 -10.48 28.22
CA LEU A 215 4.56 -10.33 28.51
C LEU A 215 4.76 -9.05 29.34
N ARG A 216 5.48 -9.18 30.46
CA ARG A 216 5.85 -8.06 31.33
C ARG A 216 7.37 -7.92 31.35
N ARG A 217 7.88 -6.70 31.17
CA ARG A 217 9.27 -6.38 31.53
C ARG A 217 9.43 -6.45 33.06
N TRP A 218 10.51 -7.08 33.50
CA TRP A 218 10.92 -7.18 34.91
C TRP A 218 12.01 -6.16 35.21
#